data_AF-A0A3C0IMN4-F1
#
_entry.id   AF-A0A3C0IMN4-F1
#
_cell.length_a   1.000
_cell.length_b   1.000
_cell.length_c   1.000
_cell.angle_alpha   90.00
_cell.angle_beta   90.00
_cell.angle_gamma   90.00
#
_symmetry.space_group_name_H-M   'P 1'
#
loop_
_entity.id
_entity.type
_entity.pdbx_description
1 polymer ?
#
loop_
_entity_poly.entity_id
_entity_poly.type
_entity_poly.pdbx_seq_one_letter_code
_entity_poly.pdbx_strand_id
1 'polypeptide(L)'
;MKKLFTLFCMACSICASAQTAKYVNNMSPTVVGQLTANKAIVVTEQDRKLWVTDGTVAGTQMIATPVLFHFTAFEVMNGVLYFSGGTNTHGIELWRTDGTAAGTYMVKDIN
;
A
#
# COMPACT_ATOMS: atom_id res chain seq x y z
N MET A 1 22.90 -17.93 -0.97
CA MET A 1 21.74 -17.77 -1.88
C MET A 1 21.23 -16.34 -1.80
N LYS A 2 21.84 -15.41 -2.56
CA LYS A 2 21.49 -13.97 -2.58
C LYS A 2 21.30 -13.45 -4.03
N LYS A 3 21.09 -14.35 -4.98
CA LYS A 3 21.04 -14.04 -6.40
C LYS A 3 19.78 -14.61 -7.01
N LEU A 4 18.63 -13.98 -6.76
CA LEU A 4 17.47 -14.13 -7.66
C LEU A 4 16.38 -13.04 -7.53
N PHE A 5 16.44 -12.13 -6.57
CA PHE A 5 15.35 -11.15 -6.36
C PHE A 5 15.43 -9.87 -7.20
N THR A 6 16.36 -9.75 -8.15
CA THR A 6 16.63 -8.47 -8.84
C THR A 6 15.95 -8.34 -10.21
N LEU A 7 15.19 -9.33 -10.71
CA LEU A 7 14.76 -9.31 -12.11
C LEU A 7 13.37 -8.73 -12.42
N PHE A 8 12.60 -8.28 -11.42
CA PHE A 8 11.32 -7.59 -11.68
C PHE A 8 11.32 -6.09 -11.36
N CYS A 9 12.47 -5.55 -10.94
CA CYS A 9 12.59 -4.23 -10.31
C CYS A 9 13.03 -3.11 -11.28
N MET A 10 13.20 -3.38 -12.57
CA MET A 10 13.85 -2.44 -13.51
C MET A 10 12.93 -1.43 -14.21
N ALA A 11 11.60 -1.48 -14.02
CA ALA A 11 10.68 -0.56 -14.69
C ALA A 11 10.03 0.49 -13.77
N CYS A 12 10.23 0.42 -12.45
CA CYS A 12 9.62 1.36 -11.51
C CYS A 12 10.70 2.05 -10.69
N SER A 13 10.85 3.36 -10.88
CA SER A 13 11.78 4.24 -10.16
C SER A 13 11.62 4.18 -8.63
N ILE A 14 10.48 3.67 -8.15
CA ILE A 14 10.18 3.49 -6.72
C ILE A 14 10.68 2.15 -6.18
N CYS A 15 10.86 1.11 -7.01
CA CYS A 15 11.31 -0.20 -6.51
C CYS A 15 12.81 -0.21 -6.13
N ALA A 16 13.63 0.64 -6.76
CA ALA A 16 15.05 0.78 -6.39
C ALA A 16 15.24 1.40 -4.99
N SER A 17 14.29 2.20 -4.51
CA SER A 17 14.30 2.82 -3.18
C SER A 17 13.30 2.18 -2.20
N ALA A 18 12.39 1.33 -2.64
CA ALA A 18 11.67 0.42 -1.74
C ALA A 18 12.64 -0.52 -1.00
N GLN A 19 13.83 -0.79 -1.57
CA GLN A 19 14.94 -1.44 -0.86
C GLN A 19 15.43 -0.62 0.35
N THR A 20 15.28 0.71 0.33
CA THR A 20 15.58 1.61 1.47
C THR A 20 14.44 1.72 2.49
N ALA A 21 13.25 1.16 2.21
CA ALA A 21 12.17 1.01 3.18
C ALA A 21 12.36 -0.18 4.15
N LYS A 22 13.53 -0.83 4.13
CA LYS A 22 13.98 -1.71 5.23
C LYS A 22 14.30 -0.95 6.54
N TYR A 23 14.33 0.38 6.52
CA TYR A 23 14.90 1.19 7.60
C TYR A 23 13.92 1.80 8.61
N VAL A 24 12.60 1.60 8.47
CA VAL A 24 11.65 2.00 9.51
C VAL A 24 11.07 0.73 10.14
N ASN A 25 11.53 0.38 11.34
CA ASN A 25 10.99 -0.67 12.23
C ASN A 25 11.01 -2.13 11.74
N ASN A 26 12.02 -2.59 10.98
CA ASN A 26 12.12 -4.01 10.58
C ASN A 26 10.95 -4.53 9.73
N MET A 27 10.22 -3.63 9.05
CA MET A 27 9.08 -4.00 8.21
C MET A 27 9.56 -4.45 6.82
N SER A 28 8.92 -5.48 6.27
CA SER A 28 8.98 -5.83 4.85
C SER A 28 7.73 -5.27 4.17
N PRO A 29 7.74 -4.02 3.66
CA PRO A 29 6.60 -3.45 2.99
C PRO A 29 6.42 -4.04 1.59
N THR A 30 5.17 -4.34 1.22
CA THR A 30 4.78 -4.79 -0.12
C THR A 30 4.08 -3.65 -0.83
N VAL A 31 4.54 -3.30 -2.03
CA VAL A 31 3.86 -2.31 -2.89
C VAL A 31 2.57 -2.94 -3.43
N VAL A 32 1.44 -2.29 -3.19
CA VAL A 32 0.10 -2.76 -3.60
C VAL A 32 -0.61 -1.79 -4.54
N GLY A 33 -0.02 -0.63 -4.82
CA GLY A 33 -0.58 0.26 -5.84
C GLY A 33 0.33 1.42 -6.18
N GLN A 34 0.69 1.57 -7.45
CA GLN A 34 1.39 2.74 -7.95
C GLN A 34 0.35 3.81 -8.37
N LEU A 35 0.17 4.85 -7.57
CA LEU A 35 -0.84 5.89 -7.83
C LEU A 35 -0.37 6.91 -8.88
N THR A 36 0.92 7.26 -8.82
CA THR A 36 1.60 8.14 -9.79
C THR A 36 3.06 7.70 -9.94
N ALA A 37 3.85 8.40 -10.77
CA ALA A 37 5.28 8.15 -10.88
C ALA A 37 6.05 8.26 -9.55
N ASN A 38 5.57 9.11 -8.61
CA ASN A 38 6.24 9.41 -7.34
C ASN A 38 5.33 9.16 -6.13
N LYS A 39 4.30 8.31 -6.26
CA LYS A 39 3.39 8.01 -5.14
C LYS A 39 2.88 6.58 -5.27
N ALA A 40 3.13 5.78 -4.24
CA ALA A 40 2.65 4.41 -4.14
C ALA A 40 2.03 4.14 -2.77
N ILE A 41 1.14 3.14 -2.75
CA ILE A 41 0.64 2.52 -1.53
C ILE A 41 1.48 1.28 -1.25
N VAL A 42 1.93 1.18 0.00
CA VAL A 42 2.56 -0.02 0.53
C VAL A 42 1.80 -0.51 1.75
N VAL A 43 1.92 -1.80 2.03
CA VAL A 43 1.34 -2.44 3.21
C VAL A 43 2.39 -3.24 3.94
N THR A 44 2.28 -3.33 5.25
CA THR A 44 3.14 -4.23 6.03
C THR A 44 2.49 -5.61 6.07
N GLU A 45 3.25 -6.68 5.88
CA GLU A 45 2.70 -8.05 5.94
C GLU A 45 2.22 -8.44 7.35
N GLN A 46 2.76 -7.79 8.39
CA GLN A 46 2.49 -8.14 9.79
C GLN A 46 1.19 -7.51 10.30
N ASP A 47 0.94 -6.24 9.98
CA ASP A 47 -0.21 -5.50 10.49
C ASP A 47 -1.21 -5.07 9.41
N ARG A 48 -0.89 -5.29 8.13
CA ARG A 48 -1.75 -4.99 6.98
C ARG A 48 -2.24 -3.54 6.93
N LYS A 49 -1.54 -2.62 7.60
CA LYS A 49 -1.85 -1.19 7.56
C LYS A 49 -1.39 -0.59 6.25
N LEU A 50 -2.12 0.42 5.81
CA LEU A 50 -1.81 1.21 4.62
C LEU A 50 -0.76 2.28 4.94
N TRP A 51 0.18 2.43 4.03
CA TRP A 51 1.19 3.47 4.04
C TRP A 51 1.27 4.09 2.65
N VAL A 52 1.55 5.39 2.59
CA VAL A 52 1.91 6.07 1.34
C VAL A 52 3.40 6.34 1.35
N THR A 53 4.03 6.23 0.18
CA THR A 53 5.45 6.51 -0.01
C THR A 53 5.69 7.20 -1.34
N ASP A 54 6.67 8.10 -1.36
CA ASP A 54 7.29 8.66 -2.57
C ASP A 54 8.60 7.94 -2.94
N GLY A 55 8.94 6.87 -2.22
CA GLY A 55 10.22 6.16 -2.34
C GLY A 55 11.31 6.67 -1.40
N THR A 56 11.07 7.70 -0.60
CA THR A 56 12.02 8.20 0.42
C THR A 56 11.58 7.80 1.84
N VAL A 57 12.54 7.76 2.77
CA VAL A 57 12.21 7.51 4.19
C VAL A 57 11.34 8.64 4.75
N ALA A 58 11.64 9.90 4.40
CA ALA A 58 10.91 11.06 4.89
C ALA A 58 9.47 11.15 4.33
N GLY A 59 9.25 10.71 3.09
CA GLY A 59 7.93 10.69 2.46
C GLY A 59 7.12 9.41 2.70
N THR A 60 7.63 8.48 3.50
CA THR A 60 6.91 7.25 3.87
C THR A 60 6.13 7.45 5.17
N GLN A 61 4.80 7.40 5.09
CA GLN A 61 3.93 7.67 6.23
C GLN A 61 2.71 6.73 6.26
N MET A 62 2.27 6.40 7.46
CA MET A 62 1.09 5.56 7.66
C MET A 62 -0.17 6.36 7.32
N ILE A 63 -1.08 5.74 6.56
CA ILE A 63 -2.41 6.28 6.34
C ILE A 63 -3.24 5.88 7.56
N ALA A 64 -3.27 6.76 8.57
CA ALA A 64 -3.89 6.51 9.88
C ALA A 64 -5.41 6.29 9.77
N THR A 65 -5.82 5.06 9.50
CA THR A 65 -7.20 4.65 9.24
C THR A 65 -7.48 3.29 9.89
N PRO A 66 -8.74 2.97 10.23
CA PRO A 66 -9.09 1.73 10.91
C PRO A 66 -9.14 0.50 9.97
N VAL A 67 -8.91 0.68 8.66
CA VAL A 67 -9.03 -0.40 7.68
C VAL A 67 -7.76 -1.24 7.61
N LEU A 68 -7.93 -2.56 7.62
CA LEU A 68 -6.86 -3.51 7.33
C LEU A 68 -6.96 -3.96 5.88
N PHE A 69 -5.83 -3.96 5.18
CA PHE A 69 -5.75 -4.41 3.80
C PHE A 69 -5.89 -5.94 3.71
N HIS A 70 -6.66 -6.42 2.74
CA HIS A 70 -6.76 -7.85 2.42
C HIS A 70 -6.16 -8.10 1.03
N PHE A 71 -5.18 -9.02 0.96
CA PHE A 71 -4.45 -9.37 -0.26
C PHE A 71 -5.26 -10.18 -1.29
N THR A 72 -6.59 -10.16 -1.21
CA THR A 72 -7.46 -10.97 -2.07
C THR A 72 -7.72 -10.30 -3.41
N ALA A 73 -7.91 -8.98 -3.44
CA ALA A 73 -8.18 -8.22 -4.66
C ALA A 73 -7.85 -6.74 -4.46
N PHE A 74 -7.16 -6.15 -5.42
CA PHE A 74 -6.88 -4.72 -5.49
C PHE A 74 -6.46 -4.32 -6.90
N GLU A 75 -6.77 -3.08 -7.29
CA GLU A 75 -6.41 -2.52 -8.60
C GLU A 75 -6.28 -1.00 -8.48
N VAL A 76 -5.39 -0.40 -9.28
CA VAL A 76 -5.28 1.06 -9.36
C VAL A 76 -6.03 1.57 -10.58
N MET A 77 -6.93 2.52 -10.37
CA MET A 77 -7.60 3.23 -11.47
C MET A 77 -7.55 4.73 -11.22
N ASN A 78 -7.08 5.50 -12.21
CA ASN A 78 -7.04 6.96 -12.16
C ASN A 78 -6.37 7.53 -10.89
N GLY A 79 -5.26 6.92 -10.46
CA GLY A 79 -4.51 7.37 -9.28
C GLY A 79 -5.16 7.02 -7.93
N VAL A 80 -6.15 6.13 -7.93
CA VAL A 80 -6.81 5.62 -6.73
C VAL A 80 -6.64 4.11 -6.66
N LEU A 81 -6.20 3.60 -5.51
CA LEU A 81 -6.22 2.17 -5.22
C LEU A 81 -7.60 1.78 -4.72
N TYR A 82 -8.22 0.81 -5.38
CA TYR A 82 -9.41 0.10 -4.92
C TYR A 82 -8.98 -1.25 -4.39
N PHE A 83 -9.51 -1.68 -3.26
CA PHE A 83 -9.05 -2.90 -2.60
C PHE A 83 -10.09 -3.51 -1.68
N SER A 84 -9.92 -4.80 -1.41
CA SER A 84 -10.61 -5.53 -0.35
C SER A 84 -10.06 -5.08 1.01
N GLY A 85 -10.91 -4.50 1.86
CA GLY A 85 -10.52 -3.92 3.14
C GLY A 85 -11.45 -4.30 4.27
N GLY A 86 -10.91 -4.49 5.46
CA GLY A 86 -11.63 -5.00 6.63
C GLY A 86 -11.68 -4.03 7.81
N THR A 87 -12.84 -3.92 8.46
CA THR A 87 -12.96 -3.33 9.82
C THR A 87 -13.69 -4.28 10.76
N ASN A 88 -13.54 -4.08 12.08
CA ASN A 88 -14.27 -4.87 13.07
C ASN A 88 -15.80 -4.68 13.00
N THR A 89 -16.27 -3.59 12.38
CA THR A 89 -17.70 -3.24 12.34
C THR A 89 -18.41 -3.78 11.10
N HIS A 90 -17.76 -3.75 9.93
CA HIS A 90 -18.40 -4.06 8.65
C HIS A 90 -17.81 -5.31 7.96
N GLY A 91 -16.84 -5.99 8.57
CA GLY A 91 -16.17 -7.10 7.91
C GLY A 91 -15.38 -6.64 6.67
N ILE A 92 -15.30 -7.50 5.66
CA ILE A 92 -14.56 -7.27 4.41
C ILE A 92 -15.49 -6.60 3.40
N GLU A 93 -15.08 -5.42 2.94
CA GLU A 93 -15.84 -4.57 2.02
C GLU A 93 -14.95 -4.05 0.88
N LEU A 94 -15.54 -3.33 -0.08
CA LEU A 94 -14.81 -2.55 -1.07
C LEU A 94 -14.37 -1.20 -0.47
N TRP A 95 -13.06 -0.95 -0.48
CA TRP A 95 -12.45 0.29 -0.02
C TRP A 95 -11.67 0.98 -1.13
N ARG A 96 -11.43 2.29 -0.95
CA ARG A 96 -10.51 3.06 -1.80
C ARG A 96 -9.52 3.88 -0.99
N THR A 97 -8.39 4.23 -1.60
CA THR A 97 -7.44 5.24 -1.12
C THR A 97 -6.74 5.98 -2.26
N ASP A 98 -6.50 7.28 -2.11
CA ASP A 98 -5.59 8.08 -2.96
C ASP A 98 -4.24 8.38 -2.26
N GLY A 99 -3.95 7.67 -1.17
CA GLY A 99 -2.77 7.90 -0.35
C GLY A 99 -2.95 8.93 0.76
N THR A 100 -4.16 9.49 0.93
CA THR A 100 -4.49 10.41 2.03
C THR A 100 -5.54 9.80 2.98
N ALA A 101 -5.57 10.24 4.23
CA ALA A 101 -6.58 9.80 5.19
C ALA A 101 -8.01 10.18 4.74
N ALA A 102 -8.21 11.41 4.25
CA ALA A 102 -9.52 11.88 3.76
C ALA A 102 -9.98 11.14 2.50
N GLY A 103 -9.04 10.73 1.64
CA GLY A 103 -9.32 9.92 0.47
C GLY A 103 -9.41 8.43 0.73
N THR A 104 -9.31 7.98 1.98
CA THR A 104 -9.39 6.57 2.36
C THR A 104 -10.73 6.27 3.01
N TYR A 105 -11.60 5.56 2.30
CA TYR A 105 -12.94 5.25 2.79
C TYR A 105 -13.54 4.01 2.13
N MET A 106 -14.55 3.44 2.79
CA MET A 106 -15.38 2.37 2.26
C MET A 106 -16.27 2.91 1.15
N VAL A 107 -16.23 2.29 -0.02
CA VAL A 107 -16.99 2.76 -1.19
C VAL A 107 -18.49 2.59 -0.94
N LYS A 108 -18.87 1.44 -0.39
CA LYS A 108 -20.24 1.11 -0.01
C LYS A 108 -20.22 -0.11 0.92
N ASP A 109 -21.15 -0.15 1.86
CA ASP A 109 -21.50 -1.34 2.65
C ASP A 109 -22.33 -2.29 1.77
N ILE A 110 -21.79 -3.49 1.48
CA ILE A 110 -22.39 -4.44 0.52
C ILE A 110 -22.62 -5.85 1.07
N ASN A 111 -22.37 -6.08 2.37
CA ASN A 111 -22.68 -7.35 3.03
C ASN A 111 -24.14 -7.43 3.53
#